data_AF-A0A2S8D4E5-F1
#
_entry.id   AF-A0A2S8D4E5-F1
#
_cell.length_a   1.000
_cell.length_b   1.000
_cell.length_c   1.000
_cell.angle_alpha   90.00
_cell.angle_beta   90.00
_cell.angle_gamma   90.00
#
_symmetry.space_group_name_H-M   'P 1'
#
loop_
_entity.id
_entity.type
_entity.pdbx_description
1 polymer ?
#
loop_
_entity_poly.entity_id
_entity_poly.type
_entity_poly.pdbx_seq_one_letter_code
_entity_poly.pdbx_strand_id
1 'polypeptide(L)'
;MKNCWKILDIEETTDVDIIRRAYLALLPSFHPETDPQGFKQLRQAYEEALRIAQSPAKSVWQPEEYEVAEHEILLAFRALLASDSERFLPSAWQRFIQQLNY
;
A
#
# COMPACT_ATOMS: atom_id res chain seq x y z
N MET A 1 25.05 14.47 4.18
CA MET A 1 24.69 13.61 5.35
C MET A 1 23.37 12.94 5.01
N LYS A 2 23.30 11.61 5.04
CA LYS A 2 22.09 10.87 4.64
C LYS A 2 21.07 10.97 5.77
N ASN A 3 20.19 11.97 5.71
CA ASN A 3 19.18 12.24 6.74
C ASN A 3 18.17 11.08 6.89
N CYS A 4 18.05 10.21 5.88
CA CYS A 4 17.14 9.07 5.89
C CYS A 4 17.37 8.10 7.07
N TRP A 5 18.62 7.78 7.40
CA TRP A 5 18.94 6.87 8.51
C TRP A 5 18.56 7.47 9.87
N LYS A 6 18.77 8.77 10.03
CA LYS A 6 18.43 9.51 11.26
C LYS A 6 16.92 9.66 11.44
N ILE A 7 16.15 9.74 10.33
CA ILE A 7 14.69 9.77 10.38
C ILE A 7 14.11 8.39 10.71
N LEU A 8 14.73 7.32 10.19
CA LEU A 8 14.34 5.94 10.49
C LEU A 8 14.85 5.45 11.86
N ASP A 9 15.62 6.26 12.58
CA ASP A 9 16.25 5.92 13.86
C ASP A 9 17.08 4.62 13.81
N ILE A 10 17.82 4.44 12.71
CA ILE A 10 18.70 3.27 12.50
C ILE A 10 20.07 3.70 11.97
N GLU A 11 21.04 2.80 12.08
CA GLU A 11 22.34 2.95 11.43
C GLU A 11 22.25 2.73 9.91
N GLU A 12 23.24 3.26 9.18
CA GLU A 12 23.36 3.04 7.74
C GLU A 12 23.55 1.54 7.47
N THR A 13 22.54 0.93 6.83
CA THR A 13 22.52 -0.50 6.56
C THR A 13 22.12 -0.78 5.11
N THR A 14 22.60 -1.90 4.57
CA THR A 14 22.17 -2.42 3.27
C THR A 14 21.10 -3.51 3.43
N ASP A 15 20.70 -3.82 4.67
CA ASP A 15 19.69 -4.83 4.99
C ASP A 15 18.28 -4.23 4.93
N VAL A 16 17.50 -4.70 3.96
CA VAL A 16 16.13 -4.22 3.70
C VAL A 16 15.17 -4.56 4.83
N ASP A 17 15.37 -5.68 5.54
CA ASP A 17 14.51 -6.08 6.65
C ASP A 17 14.68 -5.16 7.86
N ILE A 18 15.91 -4.72 8.14
CA ILE A 18 16.18 -3.72 9.18
C ILE A 18 15.49 -2.40 8.83
N ILE A 19 15.60 -1.94 7.59
CA ILE A 19 14.96 -0.71 7.10
C ILE A 19 13.43 -0.78 7.23
N ARG A 20 12.84 -1.92 6.87
CA ARG A 20 11.39 -2.15 6.96
C ARG A 20 10.90 -2.20 8.40
N ARG A 21 11.61 -2.88 9.30
CA ARG A 21 11.24 -2.96 10.72
C ARG A 21 11.28 -1.59 11.39
N ALA A 22 12.30 -0.79 11.09
CA ALA A 22 12.41 0.58 11.59
C ALA A 22 11.25 1.47 11.14
N TYR A 23 10.90 1.39 9.84
CA TYR A 23 9.74 2.09 9.30
C TYR A 23 8.42 1.68 9.97
N LEU A 24 8.21 0.38 10.19
CA LEU A 24 7.01 -0.13 10.87
C LEU A 24 6.93 0.27 12.34
N ALA A 25 8.06 0.35 13.04
CA ALA A 25 8.12 0.81 14.42
C ALA A 25 7.74 2.29 14.56
N LEU A 26 8.01 3.12 13.54
CA LEU A 26 7.70 4.55 13.52
C LEU A 26 6.29 4.87 12.98
N LEU A 27 5.70 3.96 12.20
CA LEU A 27 4.34 4.09 11.67
C LEU A 27 3.27 4.51 12.70
N PRO A 28 3.18 3.89 13.90
CA PRO A 28 2.18 4.25 14.90
C PRO A 28 2.37 5.66 15.50
N SER A 29 3.57 6.23 15.39
CA SER A 29 3.85 7.60 15.83
C SER A 29 3.52 8.64 14.76
N PHE A 30 3.50 8.25 13.48
CA PHE A 30 3.25 9.13 12.34
C PHE A 30 1.94 8.75 11.63
N HIS A 31 0.81 8.92 12.32
CA HIS A 31 -0.50 8.72 11.71
C HIS A 31 -0.82 9.87 10.74
N PRO A 32 -1.28 9.58 9.51
CA PRO A 32 -1.57 10.60 8.49
C PRO A 32 -2.72 11.55 8.90
N GLU A 33 -3.55 11.15 9.85
CA GLU A 33 -4.62 11.98 10.43
C GLU A 33 -4.10 13.01 11.43
N THR A 34 -2.96 12.74 12.08
CA THR A 34 -2.40 13.61 13.14
C THR A 34 -1.25 14.45 12.61
N ASP A 35 -0.38 13.89 11.77
CA ASP A 35 0.78 14.60 11.21
C ASP A 35 1.11 14.15 9.77
N PRO A 36 0.45 14.75 8.76
CA PRO A 36 0.65 14.38 7.36
C PRO A 36 2.04 14.75 6.82
N GLN A 37 2.74 15.72 7.43
CA GLN A 37 4.09 16.12 7.01
C GLN A 37 5.14 15.12 7.49
N GLY A 38 5.09 14.69 8.75
CA GLY A 38 5.98 13.71 9.34
C GLY A 38 5.82 12.33 8.70
N PHE A 39 4.59 11.92 8.34
CA PHE A 39 4.40 10.70 7.56
C PHE A 39 5.08 10.78 6.18
N LYS A 40 5.01 11.93 5.48
CA LYS A 40 5.72 12.13 4.21
C LYS A 40 7.24 12.05 4.39
N GLN A 41 7.78 12.65 5.44
CA GLN A 41 9.21 12.61 5.73
C GLN A 41 9.68 11.20 6.07
N LEU A 42 8.93 10.45 6.90
CA LEU A 42 9.20 9.07 7.24
C LEU A 42 9.22 8.17 5.99
N ARG A 43 8.22 8.35 5.12
CA ARG A 43 8.13 7.61 3.86
C ARG A 43 9.30 7.93 2.92
N GLN A 44 9.64 9.20 2.76
CA GLN A 44 10.76 9.62 1.92
C GLN A 44 12.10 9.06 2.44
N ALA A 45 12.29 9.03 3.76
CA ALA A 45 13.46 8.42 4.38
C ALA A 45 13.56 6.91 4.11
N TYR A 46 12.43 6.19 4.22
CA TYR A 46 12.34 4.77 3.87
C TYR A 46 12.72 4.51 2.41
N GLU A 47 12.15 5.27 1.47
CA GLU A 47 12.44 5.14 0.04
C GLU A 47 13.91 5.42 -0.29
N GLU A 48 14.51 6.44 0.34
CA GLU A 48 15.91 6.78 0.13
C GLU A 48 16.84 5.70 0.71
N ALA A 49 16.54 5.19 1.91
CA ALA A 49 17.27 4.08 2.53
C ALA A 49 17.20 2.81 1.68
N LEU A 50 16.02 2.48 1.16
CA LEU A 50 15.81 1.38 0.22
C LEU A 50 16.60 1.56 -1.06
N ARG A 51 16.67 2.78 -1.62
CA ARG A 51 17.42 3.04 -2.85
C ARG A 51 18.93 2.84 -2.64
N ILE A 52 19.43 3.21 -1.45
CA ILE A 52 20.83 3.00 -1.06
C ILE A 52 21.10 1.50 -0.87
N ALA A 53 20.20 0.76 -0.22
CA ALA A 53 20.33 -0.68 0.01
C ALA A 53 20.20 -1.53 -1.27
N GLN A 54 19.37 -1.13 -2.23
CA GLN A 54 18.98 -1.96 -3.39
C GLN A 54 19.73 -1.67 -4.70
N SER A 55 20.74 -0.82 -4.69
CA SER A 55 21.63 -0.66 -5.86
C SER A 55 22.65 -1.82 -5.86
N PRO A 56 22.56 -2.87 -6.73
CA PRO A 56 21.91 -2.93 -8.04
C PRO A 56 21.08 -4.23 -8.26
N ALA A 57 19.80 -4.24 -7.88
CA ALA A 57 18.80 -5.13 -8.48
C ALA A 57 17.41 -4.73 -7.98
N LYS A 58 16.89 -3.63 -8.54
CA LYS A 58 15.47 -3.37 -8.79
C LYS A 58 14.47 -4.17 -7.91
N SER A 59 14.36 -3.79 -6.64
CA SER A 59 13.07 -3.87 -5.95
C SER A 59 12.60 -2.43 -5.74
N VAL A 60 12.15 -1.87 -6.87
CA VAL A 60 11.06 -0.91 -6.86
C VAL A 60 9.98 -1.55 -6.01
N TRP A 61 9.33 -0.79 -5.13
CA TRP A 61 8.05 -1.17 -4.58
C TRP A 61 7.16 -1.48 -5.77
N GLN A 62 7.13 -2.75 -6.19
CA GLN A 62 6.15 -3.22 -7.13
C GLN A 62 4.88 -3.05 -6.31
N PRO A 63 3.94 -2.13 -6.64
CA PRO A 63 2.57 -2.47 -6.32
C PRO A 63 2.46 -3.89 -6.83
N GLU A 64 2.10 -4.86 -5.97
CA GLU A 64 1.89 -6.22 -6.43
C GLU A 64 1.10 -6.08 -7.73
N GLU A 65 1.79 -6.28 -8.86
CA GLU A 65 1.13 -6.49 -10.13
C GLU A 65 0.54 -7.87 -9.89
N TYR A 66 -0.57 -7.90 -9.14
CA TYR A 66 -1.63 -8.82 -9.43
C TYR A 66 -1.79 -8.62 -10.92
N GLU A 67 -1.26 -9.56 -11.70
CA GLU A 67 -1.85 -9.91 -12.97
C GLU A 67 -3.32 -10.18 -12.64
N VAL A 68 -4.11 -9.10 -12.59
CA VAL A 68 -5.54 -9.14 -12.38
C VAL A 68 -6.07 -9.65 -13.70
N ALA A 69 -6.01 -10.97 -13.89
CA ALA A 69 -7.19 -11.66 -14.36
C ALA A 69 -8.29 -11.13 -13.45
N GLU A 70 -9.04 -10.13 -13.93
CA GLU A 70 -9.94 -9.34 -13.10
C GLU A 70 -10.75 -10.32 -12.27
N HIS A 71 -10.49 -10.32 -10.96
CA HIS A 71 -11.09 -11.32 -10.09
C HIS A 71 -12.59 -11.28 -10.34
N GLU A 72 -13.24 -12.42 -10.55
CA GLU A 72 -14.62 -12.46 -11.07
C GLU A 72 -15.58 -11.59 -10.22
N ILE A 73 -15.28 -11.49 -8.92
CA ILE A 73 -15.93 -10.59 -7.95
C ILE A 73 -15.79 -9.11 -8.35
N LEU A 74 -14.60 -8.65 -8.74
CA LEU A 74 -14.35 -7.29 -9.19
C LEU A 74 -15.06 -6.98 -10.51
N LEU A 75 -15.12 -7.94 -11.44
CA LEU A 75 -15.91 -7.80 -12.67
C LEU A 75 -17.41 -7.65 -12.37
N ALA A 76 -17.95 -8.53 -11.53
CA ALA A 76 -19.35 -8.49 -11.11
C ALA A 76 -19.68 -7.19 -10.36
N PHE A 77 -18.77 -6.72 -9.50
CA PHE A 77 -18.91 -5.46 -8.78
C PHE A 77 -18.89 -4.25 -9.73
N ARG A 78 -17.95 -4.20 -10.69
CA ARG A 78 -17.90 -3.14 -11.71
C ARG A 78 -19.16 -3.13 -12.57
N ALA A 79 -19.67 -4.30 -12.96
CA ALA A 79 -20.90 -4.42 -13.72
C ALA A 79 -22.13 -3.89 -12.94
N LEU A 80 -22.23 -4.23 -11.64
CA LEU A 80 -23.29 -3.73 -10.76
C LEU A 80 -23.25 -2.20 -10.65
N LEU A 81 -22.06 -1.61 -10.48
CA LEU A 81 -21.90 -0.16 -10.36
C LEU A 81 -22.05 0.61 -11.67
N ALA A 82 -21.74 -0.02 -12.82
CA ALA A 82 -21.86 0.60 -14.14
C ALA A 82 -23.33 0.79 -14.57
N SER A 83 -24.25 0.02 -14.02
CA SER A 83 -25.67 0.11 -14.29
C SER A 83 -26.31 1.24 -13.48
N ASP A 84 -26.74 2.32 -14.14
CA ASP A 84 -27.29 3.51 -13.51
C ASP A 84 -28.55 3.22 -12.67
N SER A 85 -29.31 2.20 -13.07
CA SER A 85 -30.53 1.76 -12.38
C SER A 85 -30.25 0.71 -11.30
N GLU A 86 -29.37 -0.27 -11.55
CA GLU A 86 -29.17 -1.39 -10.61
C GLU A 86 -28.31 -1.00 -9.39
N ARG A 87 -27.43 -0.01 -9.53
CA ARG A 87 -26.58 0.47 -8.42
C ARG A 87 -27.37 0.94 -7.20
N PHE A 88 -28.63 1.33 -7.37
CA PHE A 88 -29.52 1.79 -6.29
C PHE A 88 -30.56 0.75 -5.86
N LEU A 89 -30.63 -0.42 -6.50
CA LEU A 89 -31.62 -1.45 -6.19
C LEU A 89 -31.07 -2.43 -5.14
N PRO A 90 -31.70 -2.55 -3.96
CA PRO A 90 -31.24 -3.49 -2.91
C PRO A 90 -31.21 -4.95 -3.38
N SER A 91 -32.13 -5.33 -4.28
CA SER A 91 -32.19 -6.66 -4.87
C SER A 91 -30.98 -6.99 -5.75
N ALA A 92 -30.40 -6.00 -6.44
CA ALA A 92 -29.21 -6.18 -7.26
C ALA A 92 -27.97 -6.44 -6.39
N TRP A 93 -27.83 -5.70 -5.28
CA TRP A 93 -26.79 -5.93 -4.28
C TRP A 93 -26.93 -7.29 -3.59
N GLN A 94 -28.16 -7.71 -3.27
CA GLN A 94 -28.39 -9.03 -2.66
C GLN A 94 -27.94 -10.16 -3.59
N ARG A 95 -28.18 -10.04 -4.90
CA ARG A 95 -27.69 -11.01 -5.89
C ARG A 95 -26.17 -11.06 -5.96
N PHE A 96 -25.52 -9.90 -5.96
CA PHE A 96 -24.06 -9.82 -5.89
C PHE A 96 -23.51 -10.49 -4.62
N ILE A 97 -24.07 -10.23 -3.45
CA ILE A 97 -23.63 -10.84 -2.18
C ILE A 97 -23.82 -12.36 -2.19
N GLN A 98 -24.90 -12.87 -2.78
CA GLN A 98 -25.11 -14.32 -2.91
C GLN A 98 -24.01 -14.99 -3.76
N GLN A 99 -23.49 -14.29 -4.78
CA GLN A 99 -22.38 -14.77 -5.61
C GLN A 99 -21.05 -14.87 -4.84
N LEU A 100 -20.87 -14.13 -3.75
CA LEU A 100 -19.66 -14.17 -2.91
C LEU A 100 -19.64 -15.33 -1.91
N ASN A 101 -20.77 -16.00 -1.70
CA ASN A 101 -20.91 -17.07 -0.71
C ASN A 101 -20.75 -18.49 -1.31
N TYR A 102 -20.37 -18.59 -2.59
CA TYR A 102 -20.10 -19.84 -3.32
C TYR A 102 -18.60 -20.00 -3.54
#